data_AF-A0A1V6FDT1-F1
#
_entry.id   AF-A0A1V6FDT1-F1
#
_cell.length_a   1.000
_cell.length_b   1.000
_cell.length_c   1.000
_cell.angle_alpha   90.00
_cell.angle_beta   90.00
_cell.angle_gamma   90.00
#
_symmetry.space_group_name_H-M   'P 1'
#
loop_
_entity.id
_entity.type
_entity.pdbx_description
1 polymer ?
#
loop_
_entity_poly.entity_id
_entity_poly.type
_entity_poly.pdbx_seq_one_letter_code
_entity_poly.pdbx_strand_id
1 'polypeptide(L)'
;MPKVSTSIDLLWQLACREALAGCFAAIEPEHFCMALLKFSELPADQLERLSPNGGQAVKELAEDVQAVKRDIARLGVGSTQARRKLRASFGKGDAVYDGGEMHRSEKSRLLFDEAAREMDKAGSDVLTLRHLLAAITANPTPAIREVLLVGGQAVRDCGELPSWLSRWGTDLTAQAAKGELREEIGRATEAKSVLKALCATGRKGVFLVSDKSGSVDAVLACLALAVTKEMPCSDFRRLHIVDVTCKLRGGRPDQPPARFLHGILAEASQVDNLVLRLPDIEDIHQADTLLDVLKSAMTATVPLWVCRVAHEVYCQRIQRDAHWRRVATAVAVQNEIHESIPNEL
;
A
#
# COMPACT_ATOMS: atom_id res chain seq x y z
N MET A 1 -25.50 4.42 34.34
CA MET A 1 -24.65 3.90 33.25
C MET A 1 -25.24 4.42 31.95
N PRO A 2 -24.43 5.01 31.06
CA PRO A 2 -24.94 5.51 29.78
C PRO A 2 -25.54 4.36 28.96
N LYS A 3 -26.53 4.68 28.12
CA LYS A 3 -27.11 3.68 27.22
C LYS A 3 -26.06 3.32 26.16
N VAL A 4 -25.81 2.04 25.97
CA VAL A 4 -24.77 1.54 25.06
C VAL A 4 -25.43 1.14 23.74
N SER A 5 -24.82 1.48 22.60
CA SER A 5 -25.33 1.04 21.30
C SER A 5 -25.05 -0.45 21.06
N THR A 6 -25.91 -1.11 20.29
CA THR A 6 -25.74 -2.51 19.88
C THR A 6 -24.39 -2.77 19.21
N SER A 7 -23.84 -1.76 18.52
CA SER A 7 -22.54 -1.82 17.87
C SER A 7 -21.38 -1.93 18.87
N ILE A 8 -21.51 -1.35 20.07
CA ILE A 8 -20.50 -1.50 21.14
C ILE A 8 -20.52 -2.91 21.72
N ASP A 9 -21.69 -3.55 21.83
CA ASP A 9 -21.76 -4.95 22.29
C ASP A 9 -21.03 -5.88 21.31
N LEU A 10 -21.22 -5.67 20.00
CA LEU A 10 -20.48 -6.42 18.97
C LEU A 10 -18.98 -6.12 19.04
N LEU A 11 -18.61 -4.85 19.24
CA LEU A 11 -17.22 -4.45 19.42
C LEU A 11 -16.58 -5.17 20.62
N TRP A 12 -17.30 -5.27 21.74
CA TRP A 12 -16.84 -5.97 22.92
C TRP A 12 -16.50 -7.43 22.62
N GLN A 13 -17.39 -8.14 21.91
CA GLN A 13 -17.15 -9.51 21.48
C GLN A 13 -15.92 -9.63 20.56
N LEU A 14 -15.73 -8.69 19.65
CA LEU A 14 -14.55 -8.65 18.79
C LEU A 14 -13.27 -8.40 19.60
N ALA A 15 -13.30 -7.47 20.56
CA ALA A 15 -12.16 -7.15 21.42
C ALA A 15 -11.79 -8.35 22.33
N CYS A 16 -12.78 -9.06 22.87
CA CYS A 16 -12.56 -10.30 23.61
C CYS A 16 -11.82 -11.33 22.76
N ARG A 17 -12.26 -11.53 21.50
CA ARG A 17 -11.61 -12.47 20.58
C ARG A 17 -10.16 -12.08 20.26
N GLU A 18 -9.87 -10.78 20.13
CA GLU A 18 -8.51 -10.28 19.93
C GLU A 18 -7.63 -10.54 21.17
N ALA A 19 -8.14 -10.29 22.37
CA ALA A 19 -7.43 -10.55 23.63
C ALA A 19 -7.13 -12.03 23.83
N LEU A 20 -8.11 -12.90 23.57
CA LEU A 20 -7.94 -14.35 23.63
C LEU A 20 -6.93 -14.86 22.60
N ALA A 21 -7.01 -14.39 21.35
CA ALA A 21 -6.07 -14.76 20.31
C ALA A 21 -4.63 -14.30 20.63
N GLY A 22 -4.50 -13.19 21.36
CA GLY A 22 -3.24 -12.67 21.86
C GLY A 22 -2.77 -13.26 23.19
N CYS A 23 -3.54 -14.15 23.83
CA CYS A 23 -3.24 -14.71 25.16
C CYS A 23 -3.09 -13.63 26.26
N PHE A 24 -3.96 -12.61 26.26
CA PHE A 24 -3.98 -11.57 27.29
C PHE A 24 -4.95 -11.90 28.43
N ALA A 25 -4.60 -11.52 29.66
CA ALA A 25 -5.43 -11.74 30.85
C ALA A 25 -6.65 -10.80 30.93
N ALA A 26 -6.61 -9.68 30.20
CA ALA A 26 -7.64 -8.66 30.21
C ALA A 26 -7.76 -7.97 28.83
N ILE A 27 -8.92 -7.36 28.58
CA ILE A 27 -9.14 -6.56 27.37
C ILE A 27 -8.48 -5.19 27.59
N GLU A 28 -7.35 -4.99 26.93
CA GLU A 28 -6.62 -3.71 26.82
C GLU A 28 -7.17 -2.77 25.72
N PRO A 29 -6.84 -1.46 25.76
CA PRO A 29 -7.26 -0.47 24.75
C PRO A 29 -6.91 -0.86 23.30
N GLU A 30 -5.78 -1.52 23.10
CA GLU A 30 -5.31 -2.01 21.80
C GLU A 30 -6.29 -3.02 21.20
N HIS A 31 -6.93 -3.87 22.01
CA HIS A 31 -7.95 -4.80 21.53
C HIS A 31 -9.21 -4.09 21.05
N PHE A 32 -9.64 -3.03 21.75
CA PHE A 32 -10.76 -2.20 21.28
C PHE A 32 -10.42 -1.47 19.99
N CYS A 33 -9.19 -0.96 19.85
CA CYS A 33 -8.72 -0.39 18.60
C CYS A 33 -8.70 -1.42 17.47
N MET A 34 -8.15 -2.62 17.69
CA MET A 34 -8.16 -3.71 16.70
C MET A 34 -9.57 -4.13 16.31
N ALA A 35 -10.48 -4.20 17.29
CA ALA A 35 -11.88 -4.51 17.08
C ALA A 35 -12.58 -3.42 16.23
N LEU A 36 -12.30 -2.13 16.47
CA LEU A 36 -12.86 -1.01 15.71
C LEU A 36 -12.40 -1.06 14.25
N LEU A 37 -11.11 -1.30 14.03
CA LEU A 37 -10.54 -1.47 12.70
C LEU A 37 -11.21 -2.65 11.97
N LYS A 38 -11.37 -3.79 12.65
CA LYS A 38 -12.06 -4.96 12.08
C LYS A 38 -13.55 -4.70 11.82
N PHE A 39 -14.23 -3.96 12.69
CA PHE A 39 -15.63 -3.59 12.52
C PHE A 39 -15.82 -2.76 11.24
N SER A 40 -14.87 -1.87 10.92
CA SER A 40 -14.90 -1.09 9.66
C SER A 40 -14.68 -1.91 8.38
N GLU A 41 -14.15 -3.14 8.51
CA GLU A 41 -13.95 -4.09 7.41
C GLU A 41 -15.24 -4.87 7.07
N LEU A 42 -16.28 -4.79 7.91
CA LEU A 42 -17.51 -5.55 7.69
C LEU A 42 -18.24 -5.07 6.42
N PRO A 43 -18.72 -5.99 5.57
CA PRO A 43 -19.46 -5.62 4.36
C PRO A 43 -20.87 -5.14 4.73
N ALA A 44 -21.05 -3.83 4.89
CA ALA A 44 -22.33 -3.22 5.26
C ALA A 44 -23.46 -3.57 4.27
N ASP A 45 -23.15 -3.68 2.98
CA ASP A 45 -24.09 -4.08 1.94
C ASP A 45 -24.56 -5.53 2.07
N GLN A 46 -23.71 -6.41 2.61
CA GLN A 46 -24.08 -7.80 2.89
C GLN A 46 -24.86 -7.91 4.20
N LEU A 47 -24.58 -7.07 5.21
CA LEU A 47 -25.32 -7.04 6.47
C LEU A 47 -26.81 -6.71 6.24
N GLU A 48 -27.10 -5.73 5.37
CA GLU A 48 -28.48 -5.38 4.99
C GLU A 48 -29.16 -6.48 4.16
N ARG A 49 -28.41 -7.15 3.27
CA ARG A 49 -28.94 -8.21 2.39
C ARG A 49 -29.18 -9.54 3.10
N LEU A 50 -28.41 -9.85 4.14
CA LEU A 50 -28.56 -11.08 4.93
C LEU A 50 -29.80 -11.05 5.83
N SER A 51 -30.39 -9.88 6.03
CA SER A 51 -31.66 -9.74 6.74
C SER A 51 -32.45 -8.60 6.10
N PRO A 52 -33.16 -8.85 4.98
CA PRO A 52 -34.07 -7.88 4.38
C PRO A 52 -35.27 -7.56 5.30
N ASN A 53 -35.56 -8.45 6.27
CA ASN A 53 -36.47 -8.24 7.41
C ASN A 53 -35.72 -7.93 8.72
N GLY A 54 -34.40 -7.68 8.64
CA GLY A 54 -33.57 -7.32 9.77
C GLY A 54 -34.12 -6.05 10.38
N GLY A 55 -34.50 -6.15 11.66
CA GLY A 55 -35.07 -5.02 12.38
C GLY A 55 -34.17 -3.79 12.36
N GLN A 56 -34.68 -2.71 12.92
CA GLN A 56 -34.00 -1.41 13.00
C GLN A 56 -32.52 -1.49 13.44
N ALA A 57 -32.18 -2.45 14.30
CA ALA A 57 -30.82 -2.73 14.75
C ALA A 57 -29.80 -3.10 13.63
N VAL A 58 -30.20 -3.79 12.56
CA VAL A 58 -29.29 -4.16 11.46
C VAL A 58 -28.95 -2.93 10.60
N LYS A 59 -29.92 -2.05 10.40
CA LYS A 59 -29.73 -0.78 9.70
C LYS A 59 -28.83 0.16 10.50
N GLU A 60 -29.10 0.31 11.80
CA GLU A 60 -28.25 1.07 12.72
C GLU A 60 -26.81 0.56 12.72
N LEU A 61 -26.61 -0.77 12.70
CA LEU A 61 -25.30 -1.39 12.61
C LEU A 61 -24.59 -1.08 11.27
N ALA A 62 -25.29 -1.16 10.14
CA ALA A 62 -24.73 -0.86 8.82
C ALA A 62 -24.33 0.62 8.70
N GLU A 63 -25.16 1.52 9.23
CA GLU A 63 -24.86 2.95 9.32
C GLU A 63 -23.63 3.22 10.18
N ASP A 64 -23.51 2.55 11.33
CA ASP A 64 -22.35 2.64 12.22
C ASP A 64 -21.07 2.13 11.53
N VAL A 65 -21.14 1.01 10.81
CA VAL A 65 -20.00 0.49 10.02
C VAL A 65 -19.52 1.53 9.01
N GLN A 66 -20.45 2.13 8.25
CA GLN A 66 -20.11 3.16 7.27
C GLN A 66 -19.57 4.43 7.92
N ALA A 67 -20.12 4.85 9.06
CA ALA A 67 -19.66 6.01 9.80
C ALA A 67 -18.22 5.82 10.31
N VAL A 68 -17.95 4.70 10.98
CA VAL A 68 -16.61 4.35 11.47
C VAL A 68 -15.61 4.20 10.33
N LYS A 69 -16.01 3.57 9.21
CA LYS A 69 -15.17 3.44 8.02
C LYS A 69 -14.77 4.81 7.45
N ARG A 70 -15.70 5.77 7.38
CA ARG A 70 -15.40 7.15 6.95
C ARG A 70 -14.46 7.85 7.92
N ASP A 71 -14.68 7.71 9.23
CA ASP A 71 -13.85 8.35 10.23
C ASP A 71 -12.42 7.78 10.25
N ILE A 72 -12.25 6.46 10.07
CA ILE A 72 -10.92 5.84 9.89
C ILE A 72 -10.26 6.28 8.58
N ALA A 73 -11.02 6.40 7.49
CA ALA A 73 -10.48 6.89 6.22
C ALA A 73 -9.96 8.33 6.34
N ARG A 74 -10.61 9.19 7.13
CA ARG A 74 -10.12 10.55 7.43
C ARG A 74 -8.79 10.56 8.19
N LEU A 75 -8.49 9.51 8.94
CA LEU A 75 -7.20 9.35 9.61
C LEU A 75 -6.07 8.91 8.65
N GLY A 76 -6.38 8.59 7.38
CA GLY A 76 -5.39 8.12 6.41
C GLY A 76 -4.87 6.71 6.72
N VAL A 77 -5.71 5.87 7.34
CA VAL A 77 -5.30 4.56 7.84
C VAL A 77 -6.02 3.44 7.07
N GLY A 78 -5.26 2.51 6.49
CA GLY A 78 -5.79 1.26 5.95
C GLY A 78 -6.16 0.31 7.09
N SER A 79 -7.46 0.07 7.31
CA SER A 79 -7.95 -0.64 8.50
C SER A 79 -7.31 -2.01 8.73
N THR A 80 -7.14 -2.81 7.67
CA THR A 80 -6.50 -4.13 7.75
C THR A 80 -5.01 -4.07 8.03
N GLN A 81 -4.29 -3.16 7.37
CA GLN A 81 -2.85 -3.01 7.58
C GLN A 81 -2.56 -2.51 9.00
N ALA A 82 -3.32 -1.51 9.46
CA ALA A 82 -3.22 -0.98 10.80
C ALA A 82 -3.51 -2.04 11.86
N ARG A 83 -4.57 -2.83 11.68
CA ARG A 83 -4.89 -3.91 12.62
C ARG A 83 -3.79 -4.97 12.70
N ARG A 84 -3.23 -5.37 11.55
CA ARG A 84 -2.10 -6.33 11.50
C ARG A 84 -0.86 -5.76 12.16
N LYS A 85 -0.53 -4.49 11.89
CA LYS A 85 0.60 -3.80 12.49
C LYS A 85 0.43 -3.66 14.00
N LEU A 86 -0.76 -3.28 14.46
CA LEU A 86 -1.08 -3.17 15.89
C LEU A 86 -0.94 -4.51 16.59
N ARG A 87 -1.40 -5.60 15.98
CA ARG A 87 -1.21 -6.95 16.55
C ARG A 87 0.27 -7.33 16.64
N ALA A 88 1.07 -6.97 15.63
CA ALA A 88 2.50 -7.25 15.62
C ALA A 88 3.28 -6.42 16.66
N SER A 89 2.95 -5.13 16.81
CA SER A 89 3.63 -4.24 17.77
C SER A 89 3.17 -4.47 19.20
N PHE A 90 1.91 -4.81 19.41
CA PHE A 90 1.36 -5.11 20.73
C PHE A 90 1.83 -6.49 21.25
N GLY A 91 2.15 -7.41 20.35
CA GLY A 91 2.74 -8.70 20.68
C GLY A 91 1.72 -9.70 21.22
N LYS A 92 2.20 -10.61 22.07
CA LYS A 92 1.39 -11.63 22.75
C LYS A 92 1.53 -11.45 24.26
N GLY A 93 0.45 -11.70 24.98
CA GLY A 93 0.48 -11.88 26.42
C GLY A 93 0.90 -13.31 26.80
N ASP A 94 1.16 -13.49 28.10
CA ASP A 94 1.58 -14.76 28.70
C ASP A 94 0.45 -15.41 29.53
N ALA A 95 -0.81 -15.00 29.32
CA ALA A 95 -1.92 -15.48 30.13
C ALA A 95 -2.48 -16.81 29.60
N VAL A 96 -2.63 -17.78 30.51
CA VAL A 96 -3.42 -18.98 30.25
C VAL A 96 -4.87 -18.65 30.54
N TYR A 97 -5.71 -18.66 29.51
CA TYR A 97 -7.14 -18.43 29.67
C TYR A 97 -7.82 -19.68 30.23
N ASP A 98 -8.53 -19.53 31.35
CA ASP A 98 -9.17 -20.61 32.11
C ASP A 98 -10.65 -20.83 31.76
N GLY A 99 -11.17 -20.09 30.77
CA GLY A 99 -12.58 -20.15 30.38
C GLY A 99 -13.51 -19.23 31.16
N GLY A 100 -12.99 -18.39 32.05
CA GLY A 100 -13.78 -17.38 32.79
C GLY A 100 -14.21 -16.16 31.97
N GLU A 101 -15.04 -15.28 32.53
CA GLU A 101 -15.40 -14.02 31.86
C GLU A 101 -14.17 -13.11 31.70
N MET A 102 -13.97 -12.61 30.47
CA MET A 102 -12.86 -11.70 30.19
C MET A 102 -13.21 -10.27 30.62
N HIS A 103 -12.46 -9.74 31.58
CA HIS A 103 -12.67 -8.39 32.08
C HIS A 103 -11.81 -7.35 31.34
N ARG A 104 -12.32 -6.10 31.28
CA ARG A 104 -11.54 -4.94 30.81
C ARG A 104 -10.44 -4.57 31.81
N SER A 105 -9.28 -4.18 31.29
CA SER A 105 -8.19 -3.62 32.10
C SER A 105 -8.58 -2.26 32.69
N GLU A 106 -7.79 -1.78 33.66
CA GLU A 106 -7.96 -0.43 34.20
C GLU A 106 -7.81 0.65 33.12
N LYS A 107 -6.86 0.47 32.19
CA LYS A 107 -6.65 1.38 31.05
C LYS A 107 -7.87 1.43 30.13
N SER A 108 -8.49 0.28 29.88
CA SER A 108 -9.74 0.22 29.12
C SER A 108 -10.93 0.83 29.86
N ARG A 109 -10.97 0.78 31.20
CA ARG A 109 -11.99 1.53 31.96
C ARG A 109 -11.85 3.03 31.73
N LEU A 110 -10.64 3.55 31.87
CA LEU A 110 -10.33 4.97 31.62
C LEU A 110 -10.66 5.39 30.19
N LEU A 111 -10.43 4.52 29.20
CA LEU A 111 -10.81 4.78 27.81
C LEU A 111 -12.33 4.96 27.65
N PHE A 112 -13.13 4.12 28.30
CA PHE A 112 -14.59 4.22 28.23
C PHE A 112 -15.13 5.43 29.02
N ASP A 113 -14.46 5.81 30.10
CA ASP A 113 -14.79 7.04 30.83
C ASP A 113 -14.52 8.28 29.96
N GLU A 114 -13.44 8.29 29.17
CA GLU A 114 -13.19 9.35 28.20
C GLU A 114 -14.20 9.34 27.05
N ALA A 115 -14.58 8.16 26.55
CA ALA A 115 -15.62 8.04 25.53
C ALA A 115 -16.99 8.56 26.04
N ALA A 116 -17.29 8.38 27.33
CA ALA A 116 -18.46 8.98 27.95
C ALA A 116 -18.38 10.51 28.01
N ARG A 117 -17.19 11.09 28.25
CA ARG A 117 -16.99 12.55 28.16
C ARG A 117 -17.20 13.06 26.73
N GLU A 118 -16.73 12.33 25.73
CA GLU A 118 -16.97 12.69 24.31
C GLU A 118 -18.46 12.61 23.94
N MET A 119 -19.18 11.65 24.51
CA MET A 119 -20.64 11.55 24.38
C MET A 119 -21.35 12.77 25.01
N ASP A 120 -20.96 13.16 26.23
CA ASP A 120 -21.53 14.33 26.92
C ASP A 120 -21.26 15.63 26.15
N LYS A 121 -20.05 15.81 25.61
CA LYS A 121 -19.68 16.95 24.74
C LYS A 121 -20.52 17.00 23.47
N ALA A 122 -20.86 15.85 22.90
CA ALA A 122 -21.71 15.73 21.72
C ALA A 122 -23.21 15.90 22.03
N GLY A 123 -23.60 16.01 23.31
CA GLY A 123 -25.00 16.11 23.73
C GLY A 123 -25.82 14.84 23.41
N SER A 124 -25.17 13.68 23.40
CA SER A 124 -25.81 12.40 23.08
C SER A 124 -26.09 11.61 24.35
N ASP A 125 -27.23 10.91 24.40
CA ASP A 125 -27.57 10.01 25.52
C ASP A 125 -27.10 8.56 25.29
N VAL A 126 -26.48 8.29 24.13
CA VAL A 126 -26.05 6.95 23.70
C VAL A 126 -24.56 6.94 23.40
N LEU A 127 -23.83 6.02 24.06
CA LEU A 127 -22.43 5.77 23.76
C LEU A 127 -22.34 5.02 22.42
N THR A 128 -21.65 5.61 21.44
CA THR A 128 -21.47 5.05 20.09
C THR A 128 -19.99 4.76 19.81
N LEU A 129 -19.73 3.99 18.74
CA LEU A 129 -18.37 3.69 18.29
C LEU A 129 -17.57 4.94 17.90
N ARG A 130 -18.23 6.02 17.49
CA ARG A 130 -17.59 7.28 17.13
C ARG A 130 -17.03 8.00 18.36
N HIS A 131 -17.77 7.98 19.48
CA HIS A 131 -17.27 8.50 20.76
C HIS A 131 -16.07 7.69 21.25
N LEU A 132 -16.11 6.37 21.09
CA LEU A 132 -14.97 5.52 21.43
C LEU A 132 -13.76 5.77 20.53
N LEU A 133 -13.95 5.91 19.22
CA LEU A 133 -12.89 6.26 18.29
C LEU A 133 -12.26 7.62 18.64
N ALA A 134 -13.08 8.62 18.98
CA ALA A 134 -12.61 9.93 19.44
C ALA A 134 -11.78 9.83 20.73
N ALA A 135 -12.21 9.01 21.69
CA ALA A 135 -11.44 8.78 22.92
C ALA A 135 -10.08 8.11 22.65
N ILE A 136 -10.04 7.13 21.74
CA ILE A 136 -8.81 6.45 21.32
C ILE A 136 -7.84 7.42 20.63
N THR A 137 -8.34 8.31 19.77
CA THR A 137 -7.50 9.28 19.06
C THR A 137 -7.03 10.42 19.95
N ALA A 138 -7.84 10.82 20.94
CA ALA A 138 -7.47 11.83 21.92
C ALA A 138 -6.38 11.35 22.89
N ASN A 139 -6.51 10.11 23.41
CA ASN A 139 -5.57 9.53 24.35
C ASN A 139 -4.99 8.18 23.84
N PRO A 140 -4.18 8.22 22.77
CA PRO A 140 -3.64 7.01 22.18
C PRO A 140 -2.51 6.44 23.05
N THR A 141 -2.54 5.13 23.28
CA THR A 141 -1.37 4.41 23.81
C THR A 141 -0.21 4.48 22.80
N PRO A 142 1.05 4.23 23.19
CA PRO A 142 2.19 4.27 22.26
C PRO A 142 1.98 3.39 21.01
N ALA A 143 1.46 2.17 21.18
CA ALA A 143 1.18 1.25 20.08
C ALA A 143 0.06 1.77 19.15
N ILE A 144 -1.02 2.31 19.74
CA ILE A 144 -2.13 2.91 18.98
C ILE A 144 -1.66 4.16 18.23
N ARG A 145 -0.87 5.02 18.88
CA ARG A 145 -0.30 6.22 18.26
C ARG A 145 0.54 5.86 17.05
N GLU A 146 1.40 4.85 17.17
CA GLU A 146 2.27 4.40 16.08
C GLU A 146 1.48 3.89 14.87
N VAL A 147 0.29 3.33 15.10
CA VAL A 147 -0.52 2.68 14.06
C VAL A 147 -1.58 3.62 13.47
N LEU A 148 -2.32 4.33 14.32
CA LEU A 148 -3.44 5.18 13.90
C LEU A 148 -3.01 6.61 13.56
N LEU A 149 -1.99 7.16 14.23
CA LEU A 149 -1.63 8.58 14.10
C LEU A 149 -0.31 8.78 13.35
N VAL A 150 0.68 7.91 13.61
CA VAL A 150 1.94 7.87 12.86
C VAL A 150 1.80 6.93 11.65
N GLY A 151 1.11 5.80 11.82
CA GLY A 151 0.74 4.89 10.73
C GLY A 151 -0.42 5.42 9.85
N GLY A 152 -1.12 6.47 10.28
CA GLY A 152 -1.97 7.31 9.43
C GLY A 152 -1.18 8.19 8.46
N GLN A 153 0.14 8.27 8.61
CA GLN A 153 1.04 8.78 7.58
C GLN A 153 1.55 7.68 6.62
N ALA A 154 1.04 6.44 6.73
CA ALA A 154 1.47 5.30 5.92
C ALA A 154 0.43 4.82 4.88
N VAL A 155 -0.78 5.39 4.83
CA VAL A 155 -1.54 5.47 3.57
C VAL A 155 -1.46 6.90 3.06
N ARG A 156 -0.30 7.25 2.51
CA ARG A 156 -0.15 8.45 1.68
C ARG A 156 -0.86 8.21 0.35
N ASP A 157 -2.17 8.29 0.35
CA ASP A 157 -2.93 8.55 -0.87
C ASP A 157 -3.25 10.05 -0.90
N CYS A 158 -2.19 10.84 -1.12
CA CYS A 158 -2.20 12.26 -1.55
C CYS A 158 -0.75 12.78 -1.66
N GLY A 159 -0.16 12.65 -2.86
CA GLY A 159 0.80 13.63 -3.40
C GLY A 159 2.28 13.56 -3.02
N GLU A 160 2.69 12.87 -1.94
CA GLU A 160 4.12 12.86 -1.54
C GLU A 160 4.67 11.46 -1.29
N LEU A 161 5.59 11.05 -2.16
CA LEU A 161 6.36 9.80 -2.08
C LEU A 161 6.97 9.57 -0.67
N PRO A 162 7.06 8.32 -0.17
CA PRO A 162 7.71 7.98 1.11
C PRO A 162 9.15 8.52 1.25
N SER A 163 9.76 8.44 2.44
CA SER A 163 10.98 9.20 2.76
C SER A 163 12.18 8.91 1.84
N TRP A 164 12.41 7.66 1.41
CA TRP A 164 13.43 7.38 0.40
C TRP A 164 12.91 7.62 -1.00
N LEU A 165 11.66 7.28 -1.30
CA LEU A 165 11.06 7.46 -2.62
C LEU A 165 10.89 8.95 -3.01
N SER A 166 10.60 9.86 -2.09
CA SER A 166 10.57 11.31 -2.34
C SER A 166 11.96 11.88 -2.49
N ARG A 167 12.91 11.39 -1.68
CA ARG A 167 14.30 11.84 -1.74
C ARG A 167 15.00 11.38 -3.01
N TRP A 168 14.78 10.14 -3.45
CA TRP A 168 15.53 9.48 -4.53
C TRP A 168 14.71 9.10 -5.75
N GLY A 169 13.38 9.10 -5.65
CA GLY A 169 12.46 8.87 -6.76
C GLY A 169 11.84 10.17 -7.29
N THR A 170 11.32 10.06 -8.50
CA THR A 170 10.49 11.06 -9.17
C THR A 170 9.17 10.41 -9.55
N ASP A 171 8.05 10.97 -9.11
CA ASP A 171 6.73 10.44 -9.43
C ASP A 171 6.31 10.90 -10.84
N LEU A 172 6.33 9.97 -11.80
CA LEU A 172 5.94 10.24 -13.17
C LEU A 172 4.41 10.42 -13.32
N THR A 173 3.62 9.85 -12.41
CA THR A 173 2.16 10.04 -12.40
C THR A 173 1.77 11.42 -11.88
N ALA A 174 2.51 11.95 -10.92
CA ALA A 174 2.36 13.34 -10.49
C ALA A 174 2.76 14.33 -11.60
N GLN A 175 3.83 14.04 -12.36
CA GLN A 175 4.22 14.85 -13.51
C GLN A 175 3.21 14.78 -14.66
N ALA A 176 2.63 13.59 -14.91
CA ALA A 176 1.53 13.41 -15.86
C ALA A 176 0.30 14.25 -15.47
N ALA A 177 -0.09 14.23 -14.19
CA ALA A 177 -1.22 15.00 -13.68
C ALA A 177 -1.02 16.53 -13.78
N LYS A 178 0.22 17.01 -13.67
CA LYS A 178 0.59 18.42 -13.88
C LYS A 178 0.67 18.81 -15.37
N GLY A 179 0.58 17.85 -16.30
CA GLY A 179 0.72 18.09 -17.73
C GLY A 179 2.15 18.35 -18.19
N GLU A 180 3.16 17.98 -17.39
CA GLU A 180 4.58 18.18 -17.72
C GLU A 180 5.10 17.11 -18.71
N LEU A 181 4.41 15.97 -18.81
CA LEU A 181 4.78 14.87 -19.70
C LEU A 181 4.07 15.01 -21.07
N ARG A 182 4.83 14.85 -22.15
CA ARG A 182 4.32 14.83 -23.53
C ARG A 182 4.12 13.39 -23.99
N GLU A 183 2.99 13.12 -24.63
CA GLU A 183 2.76 11.85 -25.33
C GLU A 183 3.55 11.86 -26.64
N GLU A 184 4.38 10.84 -26.85
CA GLU A 184 5.06 10.62 -28.12
C GLU A 184 4.19 9.75 -29.03
N ILE A 185 3.89 10.25 -30.23
CA ILE A 185 3.01 9.60 -31.21
C ILE A 185 3.64 8.28 -31.65
N GLY A 186 2.93 7.17 -31.45
CA GLY A 186 3.37 5.83 -31.87
C GLY A 186 3.72 4.84 -30.75
N ARG A 187 3.95 5.31 -29.51
CA ARG A 187 4.39 4.46 -28.38
C ARG A 187 3.28 4.04 -27.41
N ALA A 188 2.04 4.39 -27.71
CA ALA A 188 0.86 4.00 -26.92
C ALA A 188 0.61 2.48 -26.93
N THR A 189 0.98 1.78 -27.99
CA THR A 189 0.85 0.31 -28.13
C THR A 189 1.82 -0.43 -27.21
N GLU A 190 3.04 0.08 -27.07
CA GLU A 190 4.06 -0.43 -26.16
C GLU A 190 3.66 -0.18 -24.70
N ALA A 191 3.20 1.03 -24.38
CA ALA A 191 2.67 1.35 -23.05
C ALA A 191 1.50 0.43 -22.65
N LYS A 192 0.56 0.17 -23.56
CA LYS A 192 -0.54 -0.79 -23.34
C LYS A 192 -0.05 -2.23 -23.13
N SER A 193 1.01 -2.62 -23.84
CA SER A 193 1.63 -3.95 -23.69
C SER A 193 2.32 -4.09 -22.33
N VAL A 194 3.01 -3.04 -21.86
CA VAL A 194 3.60 -2.99 -20.52
C VAL A 194 2.52 -3.02 -19.44
N LEU A 195 1.45 -2.24 -19.59
CA LEU A 195 0.31 -2.26 -18.67
C LEU A 195 -0.31 -3.66 -18.58
N LYS A 196 -0.53 -4.32 -19.73
CA LYS A 196 -1.04 -5.71 -19.77
C LYS A 196 -0.07 -6.68 -19.10
N ALA A 197 1.24 -6.49 -19.25
CA ALA A 197 2.26 -7.32 -18.60
C ALA A 197 2.31 -7.11 -17.09
N LEU A 198 2.07 -5.89 -16.61
CA LEU A 198 1.97 -5.54 -15.18
C LEU A 198 0.68 -6.06 -14.55
N CYS A 199 -0.43 -6.07 -15.29
CA CYS A 199 -1.71 -6.63 -14.85
C CYS A 199 -1.80 -8.15 -14.95
N ALA A 200 -0.86 -8.82 -15.64
CA ALA A 200 -0.87 -10.26 -15.81
C ALA A 200 -0.59 -10.96 -14.47
N THR A 201 -1.59 -11.69 -13.96
CA THR A 201 -1.50 -12.45 -12.72
C THR A 201 -0.41 -13.52 -12.82
N GLY A 202 0.71 -13.31 -12.12
CA GLY A 202 1.77 -14.31 -11.93
C GLY A 202 3.19 -13.79 -12.08
N ARG A 203 3.41 -12.67 -12.78
CA ARG A 203 4.75 -12.06 -12.95
C ARG A 203 4.74 -10.65 -12.41
N LYS A 204 5.77 -10.31 -11.62
CA LYS A 204 5.84 -9.04 -10.90
C LYS A 204 6.88 -8.07 -11.46
N GLY A 205 7.66 -8.51 -12.44
CA GLY A 205 8.68 -7.71 -13.11
C GLY A 205 8.46 -7.59 -14.60
N VAL A 206 8.81 -6.44 -15.17
CA VAL A 206 8.87 -6.25 -16.62
C VAL A 206 10.27 -5.78 -17.04
N PHE A 207 10.90 -6.51 -17.95
CA PHE A 207 12.13 -6.09 -18.60
C PHE A 207 11.81 -5.44 -19.93
N LEU A 208 12.21 -4.18 -20.11
CA LEU A 208 12.14 -3.45 -21.37
C LEU A 208 13.45 -3.65 -22.11
N VAL A 209 13.42 -4.40 -23.20
CA VAL A 209 14.61 -4.68 -24.01
C VAL A 209 14.74 -3.59 -25.07
N SER A 210 15.76 -2.73 -24.93
CA SER A 210 16.07 -1.66 -25.88
C SER A 210 17.51 -1.19 -25.76
N ASP A 211 18.11 -0.86 -26.91
CA ASP A 211 19.46 -0.32 -27.00
C ASP A 211 19.51 1.20 -26.79
N LYS A 212 18.36 1.91 -26.86
CA LYS A 212 18.27 3.36 -26.64
C LYS A 212 17.54 3.68 -25.34
N SER A 213 18.18 4.45 -24.46
CA SER A 213 17.57 4.86 -23.18
C SER A 213 16.36 5.80 -23.37
N GLY A 214 16.43 6.70 -24.34
CA GLY A 214 15.37 7.70 -24.59
C GLY A 214 14.03 7.09 -25.02
N SER A 215 14.05 5.91 -25.65
CA SER A 215 12.83 5.25 -26.09
C SER A 215 11.97 4.74 -24.93
N VAL A 216 12.63 4.28 -23.86
CA VAL A 216 11.99 3.75 -22.64
C VAL A 216 11.38 4.86 -21.78
N ASP A 217 12.03 6.01 -21.69
CA ASP A 217 11.52 7.18 -20.96
C ASP A 217 10.15 7.60 -21.49
N ALA A 218 9.99 7.64 -22.81
CA ALA A 218 8.73 8.02 -23.43
C ALA A 218 7.63 6.95 -23.27
N VAL A 219 7.98 5.66 -23.28
CA VAL A 219 7.03 4.58 -23.01
C VAL A 219 6.48 4.70 -21.58
N LEU A 220 7.34 4.99 -20.61
CA LEU A 220 6.93 5.20 -19.21
C LEU A 220 6.11 6.49 -19.03
N ALA A 221 6.44 7.56 -19.74
CA ALA A 221 5.64 8.79 -19.74
C ALA A 221 4.23 8.55 -20.32
N CYS A 222 4.14 7.85 -21.46
CA CYS A 222 2.87 7.44 -22.05
C CYS A 222 2.08 6.50 -21.13
N LEU A 223 2.75 5.61 -20.39
CA LEU A 223 2.12 4.75 -19.38
C LEU A 223 1.54 5.58 -18.22
N ALA A 224 2.28 6.55 -17.69
CA ALA A 224 1.80 7.42 -16.61
C ALA A 224 0.58 8.26 -17.02
N LEU A 225 0.57 8.75 -18.26
CA LEU A 225 -0.57 9.47 -18.84
C LEU A 225 -1.77 8.55 -19.07
N ALA A 226 -1.55 7.33 -19.58
CA ALA A 226 -2.60 6.33 -19.75
C ALA A 226 -3.25 5.95 -18.42
N VAL A 227 -2.47 5.74 -17.36
CA VAL A 227 -2.99 5.45 -16.00
C VAL A 227 -3.81 6.61 -15.44
N THR A 228 -3.46 7.85 -15.77
CA THR A 228 -4.17 9.05 -15.32
C THR A 228 -5.48 9.28 -16.08
N LYS A 229 -5.52 8.92 -17.38
CA LYS A 229 -6.67 9.13 -18.28
C LYS A 229 -7.65 7.96 -18.32
N GLU A 230 -7.15 6.72 -18.34
CA GLU A 230 -7.92 5.47 -18.39
C GLU A 230 -7.71 4.71 -17.07
N MET A 231 -8.74 4.54 -16.24
CA MET A 231 -8.62 3.71 -15.03
C MET A 231 -8.40 2.23 -15.43
N PRO A 232 -7.23 1.63 -15.18
CA PRO A 232 -6.96 0.28 -15.62
C PRO A 232 -7.39 -0.70 -14.53
N CYS A 233 -8.46 -1.46 -14.82
CA CYS A 233 -8.96 -2.58 -14.02
C CYS A 233 -9.36 -2.27 -12.56
N SER A 234 -10.37 -2.99 -12.07
CA SER A 234 -11.01 -2.79 -10.75
C SER A 234 -10.07 -2.93 -9.55
N ASP A 235 -8.89 -3.50 -9.74
CA ASP A 235 -7.99 -3.94 -8.66
C ASP A 235 -6.83 -2.94 -8.37
N PHE A 236 -6.50 -2.04 -9.30
CA PHE A 236 -5.41 -1.07 -9.17
C PHE A 236 -5.96 0.37 -9.14
N ARG A 237 -6.60 0.76 -8.04
CA ARG A 237 -7.36 2.02 -7.96
C ARG A 237 -6.52 3.32 -8.00
N ARG A 238 -5.20 3.25 -8.11
CA ARG A 238 -4.24 4.37 -8.34
C ARG A 238 -2.85 3.76 -8.46
N LEU A 239 -2.36 3.54 -9.69
CA LEU A 239 -1.03 3.01 -9.91
C LEU A 239 -0.01 4.17 -9.93
N HIS A 240 0.98 4.15 -9.04
CA HIS A 240 2.04 5.16 -9.00
C HIS A 240 3.29 4.65 -9.71
N ILE A 241 3.85 5.44 -10.62
CA ILE A 241 5.09 5.09 -11.34
C ILE A 241 6.20 5.98 -10.81
N VAL A 242 7.20 5.37 -10.16
CA VAL A 242 8.29 6.10 -9.53
C VAL A 242 9.61 5.76 -10.19
N ASP A 243 10.26 6.79 -10.70
CA ASP A 243 11.55 6.70 -11.36
C ASP A 243 12.68 7.02 -10.38
N VAL A 244 13.51 6.02 -10.05
CA VAL A 244 14.70 6.21 -9.20
C VAL A 244 16.00 6.44 -9.98
N THR A 245 15.96 6.37 -11.31
CA THR A 245 17.15 6.47 -12.18
C THR A 245 17.70 7.89 -12.27
N CYS A 246 16.81 8.89 -12.29
CA CYS A 246 17.15 10.30 -12.49
C CYS A 246 18.07 10.88 -11.39
N LYS A 247 17.85 10.53 -10.11
CA LYS A 247 18.64 11.05 -8.98
C LYS A 247 19.86 10.19 -8.62
N LEU A 248 19.88 8.92 -9.07
CA LEU A 248 21.07 8.07 -8.96
C LEU A 248 22.19 8.51 -9.93
N ARG A 249 21.85 9.13 -11.07
CA ARG A 249 22.83 9.74 -11.99
C ARG A 249 23.53 10.98 -11.42
N GLY A 250 22.94 11.66 -10.42
CA GLY A 250 23.48 12.87 -9.81
C GLY A 250 24.25 12.66 -8.49
N GLY A 251 24.36 11.41 -8.02
CA GLY A 251 25.07 11.05 -6.79
C GLY A 251 26.59 11.05 -6.97
N ARG A 252 27.34 11.37 -5.90
CA ARG A 252 28.80 11.20 -5.88
C ARG A 252 29.16 9.72 -6.16
N PRO A 253 30.18 9.43 -6.99
CA PRO A 253 30.56 8.07 -7.42
C PRO A 253 31.05 7.14 -6.28
N ASP A 254 31.25 7.65 -5.06
CA ASP A 254 31.88 6.94 -3.94
C ASP A 254 30.93 6.14 -3.04
N GLN A 255 29.65 5.95 -3.38
CA GLN A 255 28.71 5.21 -2.52
C GLN A 255 27.96 4.13 -3.32
N PRO A 256 28.06 2.84 -2.94
CA PRO A 256 27.54 1.77 -3.76
C PRO A 256 26.01 1.86 -3.87
N PRO A 257 25.44 1.84 -5.10
CA PRO A 257 24.00 1.94 -5.34
C PRO A 257 23.20 0.79 -4.70
N ALA A 258 23.83 -0.37 -4.50
CA ALA A 258 23.21 -1.58 -3.97
C ALA A 258 22.56 -1.41 -2.58
N ARG A 259 23.23 -0.71 -1.63
CA ARG A 259 22.69 -0.52 -0.27
C ARG A 259 21.44 0.36 -0.27
N PHE A 260 21.37 1.31 -1.20
CA PHE A 260 20.23 2.21 -1.34
C PHE A 260 19.05 1.52 -2.00
N LEU A 261 19.32 0.67 -2.99
CA LEU A 261 18.30 -0.15 -3.65
C LEU A 261 17.59 -1.08 -2.67
N HIS A 262 18.29 -1.68 -1.70
CA HIS A 262 17.64 -2.48 -0.66
C HIS A 262 16.64 -1.68 0.18
N GLY A 263 16.99 -0.45 0.59
CA GLY A 263 16.08 0.42 1.34
C GLY A 263 14.86 0.85 0.52
N ILE A 264 15.08 1.21 -0.74
CA ILE A 264 14.03 1.59 -1.69
C ILE A 264 13.08 0.40 -1.96
N LEU A 265 13.61 -0.80 -2.18
CA LEU A 265 12.81 -2.00 -2.44
C LEU A 265 12.03 -2.44 -1.21
N ALA A 266 12.62 -2.33 -0.01
CA ALA A 266 11.92 -2.61 1.24
C ALA A 266 10.75 -1.65 1.46
N GLU A 267 10.95 -0.34 1.25
CA GLU A 267 9.89 0.67 1.38
C GLU A 267 8.84 0.52 0.27
N ALA A 268 9.25 0.26 -0.98
CA ALA A 268 8.35 0.02 -2.10
C ALA A 268 7.46 -1.22 -1.89
N SER A 269 7.95 -2.23 -1.17
CA SER A 269 7.17 -3.42 -0.85
C SER A 269 6.04 -3.18 0.17
N GLN A 270 6.08 -2.04 0.89
CA GLN A 270 5.03 -1.65 1.84
C GLN A 270 3.93 -0.80 1.18
N VAL A 271 4.14 -0.36 -0.07
CA VAL A 271 3.20 0.48 -0.82
C VAL A 271 2.46 -0.39 -1.83
N ASP A 272 1.15 -0.51 -1.65
CA ASP A 272 0.29 -1.18 -2.63
C ASP A 272 0.15 -0.30 -3.89
N ASN A 273 0.09 -0.93 -5.08
CA ASN A 273 -0.07 -0.27 -6.38
C ASN A 273 1.09 0.64 -6.83
N LEU A 274 2.30 0.38 -6.34
CA LEU A 274 3.52 1.08 -6.77
C LEU A 274 4.27 0.28 -7.86
N VAL A 275 4.60 0.94 -8.96
CA VAL A 275 5.52 0.45 -9.99
C VAL A 275 6.84 1.22 -9.90
N LEU A 276 7.91 0.50 -9.59
CA LEU A 276 9.25 1.07 -9.46
C LEU A 276 10.03 0.91 -10.76
N ARG A 277 10.52 2.01 -11.34
CA ARG A 277 11.48 1.95 -12.44
C ARG A 277 12.90 1.86 -11.90
N LEU A 278 13.57 0.75 -12.18
CA LEU A 278 14.94 0.45 -11.77
C LEU A 278 15.99 1.05 -12.72
N PRO A 279 17.24 1.23 -12.25
CA PRO A 279 18.36 1.66 -13.09
C PRO A 279 18.55 0.79 -14.32
N ASP A 280 18.90 1.44 -15.42
CA ASP A 280 19.16 0.76 -16.68
C ASP A 280 20.37 -0.17 -16.59
N ILE A 281 20.25 -1.37 -17.18
CA ILE A 281 21.34 -2.32 -17.30
C ILE A 281 21.94 -2.25 -18.71
N GLU A 282 23.07 -1.55 -18.83
CA GLU A 282 23.81 -1.40 -20.09
C GLU A 282 24.94 -2.42 -20.23
N ASP A 283 25.62 -2.73 -19.13
CA ASP A 283 26.81 -3.60 -19.11
C ASP A 283 26.57 -4.84 -18.23
N ILE A 284 27.20 -5.94 -18.61
CA ILE A 284 27.18 -7.25 -17.94
C ILE A 284 27.72 -7.14 -16.51
N HIS A 285 28.75 -6.33 -16.29
CA HIS A 285 29.34 -6.16 -14.95
C HIS A 285 28.38 -5.46 -13.97
N GLN A 286 27.60 -4.51 -14.46
CA GLN A 286 26.56 -3.84 -13.67
C GLN A 286 25.34 -4.76 -13.48
N ALA A 287 25.04 -5.58 -14.49
CA ALA A 287 23.95 -6.53 -14.46
C ALA A 287 24.06 -7.49 -13.28
N ASP A 288 25.23 -8.11 -13.07
CA ASP A 288 25.38 -9.12 -12.03
C ASP A 288 25.10 -8.54 -10.63
N THR A 289 25.62 -7.35 -10.33
CA THR A 289 25.37 -6.68 -9.03
C THR A 289 23.90 -6.34 -8.82
N LEU A 290 23.24 -5.79 -9.84
CA LEU A 290 21.84 -5.36 -9.73
C LEU A 290 20.87 -6.55 -9.71
N LEU A 291 21.15 -7.58 -10.51
CA LEU A 291 20.36 -8.81 -10.56
C LEU A 291 20.46 -9.58 -9.22
N ASP A 292 21.62 -9.59 -8.57
CA ASP A 292 21.78 -10.24 -7.27
C ASP A 292 21.02 -9.50 -6.15
N VAL A 293 21.09 -8.16 -6.16
CA VAL A 293 20.30 -7.32 -5.24
C VAL A 293 18.80 -7.56 -5.44
N LEU A 294 18.34 -7.63 -6.69
CA LEU A 294 16.95 -7.93 -7.00
C LEU A 294 16.57 -9.34 -6.54
N LYS A 295 17.37 -10.37 -6.84
CA LYS A 295 17.12 -11.74 -6.36
C LYS A 295 16.96 -11.80 -4.85
N SER A 296 17.82 -11.10 -4.10
CA SER A 296 17.75 -11.01 -2.64
C SER A 296 16.50 -10.25 -2.14
N ALA A 297 16.11 -9.16 -2.80
CA ALA A 297 14.90 -8.42 -2.44
C ALA A 297 13.63 -9.25 -2.73
N MET A 298 13.65 -10.04 -3.79
CA MET A 298 12.50 -10.83 -4.24
C MET A 298 12.16 -12.03 -3.36
N THR A 299 13.09 -12.50 -2.52
CA THR A 299 12.81 -13.55 -1.53
C THR A 299 11.96 -13.08 -0.35
N ALA A 300 11.86 -11.77 -0.09
CA ALA A 300 11.13 -11.22 1.05
C ALA A 300 9.70 -10.79 0.67
N THR A 301 9.56 -9.79 -0.19
CA THR A 301 8.30 -9.22 -0.67
C THR A 301 8.56 -8.56 -2.02
N VAL A 302 7.73 -8.84 -3.01
CA VAL A 302 8.01 -8.44 -4.39
C VAL A 302 7.13 -7.26 -4.80
N PRO A 303 7.67 -6.02 -4.84
CA PRO A 303 6.99 -4.89 -5.49
C PRO A 303 6.92 -5.09 -7.01
N LEU A 304 6.02 -4.38 -7.68
CA LEU A 304 6.01 -4.34 -9.14
C LEU A 304 7.17 -3.47 -9.63
N TRP A 305 7.94 -3.96 -10.61
CA TRP A 305 9.10 -3.24 -11.11
C TRP A 305 9.23 -3.30 -12.64
N VAL A 306 9.85 -2.26 -13.19
CA VAL A 306 10.20 -2.14 -14.61
C VAL A 306 11.68 -1.78 -14.71
N CYS A 307 12.42 -2.48 -15.58
CA CYS A 307 13.85 -2.25 -15.77
C CYS A 307 14.20 -2.26 -17.25
N ARG A 308 15.00 -1.29 -17.72
CA ARG A 308 15.60 -1.37 -19.07
C ARG A 308 16.79 -2.30 -19.06
N VAL A 309 16.93 -3.09 -20.12
CA VAL A 309 18.09 -3.95 -20.36
C VAL A 309 18.51 -3.85 -21.82
N ALA A 310 19.81 -3.70 -22.06
CA ALA A 310 20.39 -3.78 -23.40
C ALA A 310 20.17 -5.18 -24.01
N HIS A 311 20.02 -5.26 -25.34
CA HIS A 311 19.71 -6.52 -26.01
C HIS A 311 20.74 -7.63 -25.71
N GLU A 312 22.02 -7.28 -25.73
CA GLU A 312 23.13 -8.21 -25.47
C GLU A 312 23.07 -8.81 -24.06
N VAL A 313 22.84 -7.98 -23.04
CA VAL A 313 22.74 -8.42 -21.65
C VAL A 313 21.51 -9.30 -21.44
N TYR A 314 20.39 -8.97 -22.08
CA TYR A 314 19.19 -9.79 -22.01
C TYR A 314 19.44 -11.20 -22.57
N CYS A 315 20.02 -11.33 -23.77
CA CYS A 315 20.28 -12.62 -24.39
C CYS A 315 21.32 -13.46 -23.62
N GLN A 316 22.34 -12.82 -23.05
CA GLN A 316 23.43 -13.54 -22.39
C GLN A 316 23.13 -13.94 -20.95
N ARG A 317 22.41 -13.11 -20.18
CA ARG A 317 22.20 -13.33 -18.73
C ARG A 317 20.75 -13.62 -18.37
N ILE A 318 19.83 -12.75 -18.78
CA ILE A 318 18.43 -12.82 -18.32
C ILE A 318 17.67 -13.95 -19.01
N GLN A 319 17.83 -14.07 -20.33
CA GLN A 319 17.17 -15.12 -21.10
C GLN A 319 17.67 -16.50 -20.69
N ARG A 320 18.92 -16.66 -20.23
CA ARG A 320 19.48 -17.96 -19.83
C ARG A 320 19.09 -18.40 -18.42
N ASP A 321 18.76 -17.45 -17.54
CA ASP A 321 18.43 -17.73 -16.15
C ASP A 321 16.96 -18.18 -15.97
N ALA A 322 16.77 -19.35 -15.37
CA ALA A 322 15.45 -19.92 -15.10
C ALA A 322 14.63 -19.11 -14.08
N HIS A 323 15.30 -18.39 -13.18
CA HIS A 323 14.65 -17.54 -12.18
C HIS A 323 13.90 -16.39 -12.86
N TRP A 324 14.58 -15.66 -13.76
CA TRP A 324 14.01 -14.49 -14.42
C TRP A 324 12.85 -14.82 -15.35
N ARG A 325 12.89 -15.96 -16.04
CA ARG A 325 11.78 -16.43 -16.90
C ARG A 325 10.47 -16.69 -16.13
N ARG A 326 10.57 -17.06 -14.85
CA ARG A 326 9.39 -17.32 -14.00
C ARG A 326 8.82 -16.04 -13.42
N VAL A 327 9.68 -15.08 -13.17
CA VAL A 327 9.40 -13.88 -12.36
C VAL A 327 9.02 -12.67 -13.21
N ALA A 328 9.63 -12.53 -14.38
CA ALA A 328 9.56 -11.34 -15.19
C ALA A 328 9.03 -11.61 -16.61
N THR A 329 8.37 -10.62 -17.19
CA THR A 329 7.97 -10.60 -18.60
C THR A 329 8.91 -9.68 -19.37
N ALA A 330 9.45 -10.13 -20.49
CA ALA A 330 10.21 -9.26 -21.39
C ALA A 330 9.27 -8.63 -22.42
N VAL A 331 9.40 -7.31 -22.61
CA VAL A 331 8.73 -6.54 -23.66
C VAL A 331 9.81 -5.87 -24.49
N ALA A 332 9.84 -6.17 -25.79
CA ALA A 332 10.72 -5.49 -26.72
C ALA A 332 10.13 -4.11 -27.03
N VAL A 333 10.96 -3.07 -26.91
CA VAL A 333 10.61 -1.71 -27.31
C VAL A 333 11.27 -1.49 -28.68
N GLN A 334 10.48 -1.16 -29.68
CA GLN A 334 10.99 -0.93 -31.02
C GLN A 334 11.79 0.37 -31.02
N ASN A 335 13.05 0.31 -31.45
CA ASN A 335 13.80 1.51 -31.76
C ASN A 335 13.16 2.13 -33.01
N GLU A 336 12.77 3.40 -32.94
CA GLU A 336 12.46 4.15 -34.15
C GLU A 336 13.67 4.09 -35.08
N ILE A 337 13.45 3.42 -36.22
CA ILE A 337 14.26 3.60 -37.40
C ILE A 337 13.87 5.00 -37.89
N HIS A 338 14.59 6.02 -37.41
CA HIS A 338 14.68 7.27 -38.16
C HIS A 338 15.45 6.91 -39.43
N GLU A 339 14.74 6.35 -40.42
CA GLU A 339 15.13 6.49 -41.82
C GLU A 339 15.06 7.98 -42.07
N SER A 340 16.19 8.62 -41.80
CA SER A 340 16.57 9.85 -42.46
C SER A 340 16.68 9.45 -43.92
N ILE A 341 15.57 9.54 -44.65
CA ILE A 341 15.63 9.65 -46.10
C ILE A 341 16.51 10.87 -46.34
N PRO A 342 17.72 10.73 -46.89
CA PRO A 342 18.47 11.88 -47.32
C PRO A 342 17.63 12.49 -48.44
N ASN A 343 17.11 13.69 -48.23
CA ASN A 343 16.61 14.52 -49.31
C ASN A 343 17.82 14.96 -50.15
N GLU A 344 18.35 14.04 -50.94
CA GLU A 344 19.21 14.30 -52.08
C GLU A 344 18.82 13.29 -53.19
N LEU A 345 17.79 13.65 -53.96
CA LEU A 345 17.82 13.83 -55.43
C LEU A 345 16.42 14.05 -56.01
#